data_AF-B7AU59-F1
#
_entry.id   AF-B7AU59-F1
#
_cell.length_a   1.000
_cell.length_b   1.000
_cell.length_c   1.000
_cell.angle_alpha   90.00
_cell.angle_beta   90.00
_cell.angle_gamma   90.00
#
_symmetry.space_group_name_H-M   'P 1'
#
loop_
_entity.id
_entity.type
_entity.pdbx_description
1 polymer ?
#
loop_
_entity_poly.entity_id
_entity_poly.type
_entity_poly.pdbx_seq_one_letter_code
_entity_poly.pdbx_strand_id
1 'polypeptide(L)'
;MEEQKSFSQRVKETVIQCADLYKKYYVEYEYLLCSKAFEKNEYYIVSAHEDNYLHLTGLHTNLDAASFFEKCYNGSLEECDFDFCKKGQNEKEVKGSVRRKINSLPSITVFK
;
A
#
# COMPACT_ATOMS: atom_id res chain seq x y z
N MET A 1 -0.75 31.09 -5.83
CA MET A 1 -1.46 30.01 -6.54
C MET A 1 -0.73 28.74 -6.14
N GLU A 2 -1.31 27.88 -5.30
CA GLU A 2 -0.65 26.61 -4.96
C GLU A 2 -0.54 25.77 -6.24
N GLU A 3 0.68 25.35 -6.56
CA GLU A 3 0.93 24.45 -7.69
C GLU A 3 0.17 23.14 -7.48
N GLN A 4 -0.59 22.74 -8.50
CA GLN A 4 -1.32 21.48 -8.45
C GLN A 4 -0.33 20.31 -8.49
N LYS A 5 -0.19 19.60 -7.37
CA LYS A 5 0.71 18.44 -7.25
C LYS A 5 0.44 17.41 -8.36
N SER A 6 1.51 16.86 -8.91
CA SER A 6 1.44 15.83 -9.95
C SER A 6 0.73 14.56 -9.42
N PHE A 7 0.29 13.67 -10.31
CA PHE A 7 -0.23 12.38 -9.86
C PHE A 7 0.83 11.56 -9.13
N SER A 8 2.06 11.50 -9.65
CA SER A 8 3.19 10.81 -9.03
C SER A 8 3.50 11.37 -7.64
N GLN A 9 3.56 12.69 -7.49
CA GLN A 9 3.84 13.33 -6.21
C GLN A 9 2.77 13.03 -5.16
N ARG A 10 1.48 13.08 -5.54
CA ARG A 10 0.38 12.69 -4.64
C ARG A 10 0.45 11.22 -4.25
N VAL A 11 0.82 10.33 -5.18
CA VAL A 11 0.99 8.91 -4.88
C VAL A 11 2.13 8.72 -3.87
N LYS A 12 3.30 9.30 -4.13
CA LYS A 12 4.47 9.27 -3.25
C LYS A 12 4.13 9.72 -1.83
N GLU A 13 3.52 10.89 -1.69
CA GLU A 13 3.13 11.44 -0.38
C GLU A 13 2.13 10.53 0.33
N THR A 14 1.14 9.99 -0.39
CA THR A 14 0.13 9.11 0.21
C THR A 14 0.73 7.80 0.71
N VAL A 15 1.60 7.16 -0.08
CA VAL A 15 2.21 5.87 0.31
C VAL A 15 3.24 6.04 1.43
N ILE A 16 3.94 7.18 1.50
CA ILE A 16 4.80 7.52 2.64
C ILE A 16 3.93 7.72 3.89
N GLN A 17 2.89 8.56 3.80
CA GLN A 17 2.03 8.88 4.94
C GLN A 17 1.33 7.63 5.53
N CYS A 18 0.95 6.68 4.68
CA CYS A 18 0.25 5.47 5.13
C CYS A 18 1.17 4.36 5.64
N ALA A 19 2.48 4.41 5.39
CA ALA A 19 3.40 3.32 5.75
C ALA A 19 3.54 3.15 7.27
N ASP A 20 3.64 4.26 8.01
CA ASP A 20 3.70 4.23 9.48
C ASP A 20 2.46 3.57 10.08
N LEU A 21 1.28 3.99 9.63
CA LEU A 21 0.02 3.42 10.11
C LEU A 21 -0.15 1.95 9.69
N TYR A 22 0.32 1.58 8.50
CA TYR A 22 0.32 0.18 8.09
C TYR A 22 1.17 -0.69 9.01
N LYS A 23 2.38 -0.24 9.35
CA LYS A 23 3.24 -0.95 10.31
C LYS A 23 2.55 -1.10 11.65
N LYS A 24 2.14 0.03 12.21
CA LYS A 24 1.53 0.15 13.52
C LYS A 24 0.30 -0.72 13.67
N TYR A 25 -0.60 -0.77 12.68
CA TYR A 25 -1.82 -1.53 12.82
C TYR A 25 -1.70 -2.95 12.29
N TYR A 26 -1.03 -3.21 11.17
CA TYR A 26 -1.12 -4.51 10.50
C TYR A 26 0.11 -5.40 10.68
N VAL A 27 1.30 -4.82 10.79
CA VAL A 27 2.55 -5.60 10.88
C VAL A 27 2.90 -5.95 12.33
N GLU A 28 2.65 -5.03 13.26
CA GLU A 28 2.97 -5.21 14.68
C GLU A 28 1.96 -6.08 15.44
N TYR A 29 0.85 -6.45 14.80
CA TYR A 29 -0.23 -7.23 15.41
C TYR A 29 -0.62 -8.42 14.54
N GLU A 30 -1.09 -9.47 15.20
CA GLU A 30 -1.82 -10.57 14.56
C GLU A 30 -3.31 -10.44 14.89
N TYR A 31 -4.15 -10.81 13.93
CA TYR A 31 -5.59 -10.67 14.02
C TYR A 31 -6.29 -12.01 14.07
N LEU A 32 -7.11 -12.21 15.10
CA LEU A 32 -8.00 -13.35 15.21
C LEU A 32 -9.31 -13.06 14.47
N LEU A 33 -9.54 -13.77 13.37
CA LEU A 33 -10.79 -13.74 12.63
C LEU A 33 -11.68 -14.89 13.11
N CYS A 34 -12.88 -14.54 13.58
CA CYS A 34 -13.89 -15.50 14.00
C CYS A 34 -15.15 -15.32 13.13
N SER A 35 -15.68 -16.41 12.60
CA SER A 35 -16.93 -16.38 11.86
C SER A 35 -17.69 -17.69 12.03
N LYS A 36 -19.00 -17.58 12.24
CA LYS A 36 -19.90 -18.75 12.24
C LYS A 36 -19.99 -19.42 10.87
N ALA A 37 -19.57 -18.73 9.81
CA ALA A 37 -19.56 -19.25 8.44
C ALA A 37 -18.28 -20.03 8.11
N PHE A 38 -17.30 -20.11 9.01
CA PHE A 38 -16.10 -20.91 8.75
C PHE A 38 -16.42 -22.40 8.92
N GLU A 39 -16.09 -23.19 7.88
CA GLU A 39 -16.38 -24.63 7.84
C GLU A 39 -15.19 -25.50 8.24
N LYS A 40 -13.96 -24.99 8.04
CA LYS A 40 -12.72 -25.77 8.25
C LYS A 40 -12.11 -25.58 9.63
N ASN A 41 -12.02 -24.34 10.09
CA ASN A 41 -11.47 -23.98 11.39
C ASN A 41 -12.43 -23.01 12.08
N GLU A 42 -12.48 -23.04 13.40
CA GLU A 42 -13.33 -22.12 14.19
C GLU A 42 -12.87 -20.66 14.06
N TYR A 43 -11.57 -20.47 13.82
CA TYR A 43 -10.95 -19.16 13.64
C TYR A 43 -9.74 -19.24 12.70
N TYR A 44 -9.30 -18.07 12.24
CA TYR A 44 -8.05 -17.89 11.51
C TYR A 44 -7.23 -16.79 12.18
N ILE A 45 -5.92 -16.99 12.26
CA ILE A 45 -4.99 -15.92 12.63
C ILE A 45 -4.41 -15.36 11.33
N VAL A 46 -4.45 -14.04 11.18
CA VAL A 46 -3.92 -13.34 10.01
C VAL A 46 -2.92 -12.29 10.48
N SER A 47 -1.72 -12.36 9.91
CA SER A 47 -0.64 -11.39 10.07
C SER A 47 -0.40 -10.70 8.74
N ALA A 48 0.00 -9.43 8.79
CA ALA A 48 0.57 -8.76 7.62
C ALA A 48 2.08 -8.66 7.75
N HIS A 49 2.77 -8.63 6.62
CA HIS A 49 4.21 -8.44 6.56
C HIS A 49 4.54 -7.13 5.84
N GLU A 50 5.71 -6.56 6.16
CA GLU A 50 6.19 -5.30 5.57
C GLU A 50 6.21 -5.37 4.02
N ASP A 51 6.66 -6.49 3.48
CA ASP A 51 6.74 -6.75 2.04
C ASP A 51 5.36 -6.85 1.35
N ASN A 52 4.26 -7.03 2.09
CA ASN A 52 2.92 -7.01 1.52
C ASN A 52 2.48 -5.57 1.15
N TYR A 53 3.11 -4.54 1.72
CA TYR A 53 2.71 -3.15 1.52
C TYR A 53 2.73 -2.72 0.06
N LEU A 54 3.75 -3.14 -0.70
CA LEU A 54 3.87 -2.83 -2.13
C LEU A 54 2.61 -3.26 -2.90
N HIS A 55 2.04 -4.42 -2.57
CA HIS A 55 0.83 -4.92 -3.23
C HIS A 55 -0.40 -4.06 -2.94
N LEU A 56 -0.49 -3.45 -1.76
CA LEU A 56 -1.58 -2.56 -1.38
C LEU A 56 -1.56 -1.25 -2.18
N THR A 57 -0.38 -0.77 -2.58
CA THR A 57 -0.25 0.46 -3.39
C THR A 57 -0.58 0.23 -4.87
N GLY A 58 -0.24 -0.95 -5.40
CA GLY A 58 -0.37 -1.28 -6.82
C GLY A 58 0.64 -0.61 -7.74
N LEU A 59 1.69 0.00 -7.18
CA LEU A 59 2.79 0.58 -7.93
C LEU A 59 3.64 -0.47 -8.63
N HIS A 60 4.27 -0.08 -9.74
CA HIS A 60 5.40 -0.80 -10.31
C HIS A 60 6.71 -0.15 -9.85
N THR A 61 7.69 -0.97 -9.47
CA THR A 61 9.01 -0.52 -9.02
C THR A 61 10.04 -1.63 -9.31
N ASN A 62 11.30 -1.24 -9.43
CA ASN A 62 12.44 -2.16 -9.49
C ASN A 62 13.01 -2.49 -8.10
N LEU A 63 12.52 -1.83 -7.04
CA LEU A 63 12.84 -2.18 -5.67
C LEU A 63 12.19 -3.53 -5.33
N ASP A 64 12.87 -4.34 -4.52
CA ASP A 64 12.17 -5.41 -3.83
C ASP A 64 11.15 -4.82 -2.82
N ALA A 65 10.18 -5.63 -2.43
CA ALA A 65 9.05 -5.15 -1.65
C ALA A 65 9.44 -4.68 -0.23
N ALA A 66 10.48 -5.26 0.37
CA ALA A 66 10.98 -4.83 1.67
C ALA A 66 11.70 -3.47 1.56
N SER A 67 12.59 -3.31 0.57
CA SER A 67 13.25 -2.03 0.27
C SER A 67 12.25 -0.92 -0.06
N PHE A 68 11.20 -1.25 -0.81
CA PHE A 68 10.11 -0.30 -1.09
C PHE A 68 9.41 0.15 0.20
N PHE A 69 9.08 -0.80 1.09
CA PHE A 69 8.44 -0.48 2.35
C PHE A 69 9.34 0.39 3.25
N GLU A 70 10.63 0.03 3.41
CA GLU A 70 11.57 0.82 4.21
C GLU A 70 11.68 2.26 3.71
N LYS A 71 11.76 2.47 2.39
CA LYS A 71 11.77 3.82 1.80
C LYS A 71 10.48 4.58 2.09
N CYS A 72 9.32 3.93 2.02
CA CYS A 72 8.06 4.57 2.38
C CYS A 72 8.02 4.95 3.86
N TYR A 73 8.40 4.03 4.74
CA TYR A 73 8.40 4.20 6.20
C TYR A 73 9.36 5.31 6.65
N ASN A 74 10.55 5.37 6.05
CA ASN A 74 11.56 6.39 6.34
C ASN A 74 11.31 7.73 5.61
N GLY A 75 10.26 7.82 4.78
CA GLY A 75 9.95 9.02 3.99
C GLY A 75 10.97 9.35 2.90
N SER A 76 11.75 8.36 2.45
CA SER A 76 12.84 8.51 1.46
C SER A 76 12.52 7.92 0.08
N LEU A 77 11.27 7.50 -0.15
CA LEU A 77 10.80 7.10 -1.47
C LEU A 77 10.80 8.31 -2.41
N GLU A 78 11.39 8.16 -3.60
CA GLU A 78 11.43 9.20 -4.64
C GLU A 78 10.53 8.87 -5.84
N GLU A 79 10.19 9.87 -6.65
CA GLU A 79 9.33 9.65 -7.83
C GLU A 79 10.00 8.77 -8.91
N CYS A 80 11.33 8.65 -8.89
CA CYS A 80 12.06 7.75 -9.79
C CYS A 80 12.13 6.30 -9.29
N ASP A 81 11.71 6.04 -8.04
CA ASP A 81 11.70 4.69 -7.47
C ASP A 81 10.53 3.85 -8.00
N PHE A 82 9.52 4.47 -8.62
CA PHE A 82 8.34 3.77 -9.13
C PHE A 82 7.85 4.39 -10.45
N ASP A 83 7.04 3.62 -11.16
CA ASP A 83 6.34 4.10 -12.35
C ASP A 83 4.94 3.46 -12.46
N PHE A 84 4.29 3.71 -13.60
CA PHE A 84 2.98 3.18 -13.94
C PHE A 84 3.01 2.26 -15.16
N CYS A 85 4.19 1.76 -15.49
CA CYS A 85 4.47 0.93 -16.67
C CYS A 85 4.50 -0.54 -16.24
N LYS A 86 3.42 -1.26 -16.50
CA LYS A 86 3.35 -2.71 -16.21
C LYS A 86 3.27 -3.50 -17.51
N LYS A 87 4.15 -4.51 -17.66
CA LYS A 87 4.22 -5.33 -18.88
C LYS A 87 2.84 -5.93 -19.19
N GLY A 88 2.35 -5.66 -20.41
CA GLY A 88 1.05 -6.14 -20.88
C GLY A 88 -0.17 -5.36 -20.38
N GLN A 89 0.01 -4.19 -19.75
CA GLN A 89 -1.09 -3.32 -19.30
C GLN A 89 -0.93 -1.89 -19.83
N ASN A 90 -2.04 -1.22 -20.11
CA ASN A 90 -2.01 0.17 -20.52
C ASN A 90 -1.73 1.08 -19.30
N GLU A 91 -0.85 2.07 -19.47
CA GLU A 91 -0.48 2.99 -18.38
C GLU A 91 -1.69 3.72 -17.77
N LYS A 92 -2.71 4.08 -18.56
CA LYS A 92 -3.95 4.69 -18.04
C LYS A 92 -4.72 3.75 -17.13
N GLU A 93 -4.75 2.46 -17.45
CA GLU A 93 -5.41 1.44 -16.63
C GLU A 93 -4.64 1.23 -15.32
N VAL A 94 -3.30 1.18 -15.40
CA VAL A 94 -2.42 1.09 -14.22
C VAL A 94 -2.65 2.31 -13.32
N LYS A 95 -2.58 3.53 -13.87
CA LYS A 95 -2.87 4.77 -13.13
C LYS A 95 -4.27 4.79 -12.53
N GLY A 96 -5.27 4.25 -13.24
CA GLY A 96 -6.63 4.10 -12.72
C GLY A 96 -6.71 3.14 -11.53
N SER A 97 -5.97 2.03 -11.59
CA SER A 97 -5.87 1.06 -10.49
C SER A 97 -5.15 1.65 -9.27
N VAL A 98 -3.98 2.26 -9.49
CA VAL A 98 -3.21 2.96 -8.45
C VAL A 98 -4.08 4.03 -7.80
N ARG A 99 -4.80 4.84 -8.57
CA ARG A 99 -5.71 5.88 -8.03
C ARG A 99 -6.76 5.31 -7.09
N ARG A 100 -7.39 4.17 -7.43
CA ARG A 100 -8.36 3.53 -6.53
C ARG A 100 -7.70 3.05 -5.25
N LYS A 101 -6.52 2.43 -5.36
CA LYS A 101 -5.77 1.91 -4.21
C LYS A 101 -5.31 3.01 -3.25
N ILE A 102 -4.66 4.05 -3.75
CA ILE A 102 -4.19 5.17 -2.91
C ILE A 102 -5.35 5.94 -2.27
N ASN A 103 -6.53 6.01 -2.91
CA ASN A 103 -7.71 6.63 -2.31
C ASN A 103 -8.28 5.81 -1.15
N SER A 104 -8.19 4.47 -1.22
CA SER A 104 -8.66 3.57 -0.17
C SER A 104 -7.63 3.32 0.93
N LEU A 105 -6.34 3.48 0.63
CA LEU A 105 -5.23 3.16 1.54
C LEU A 105 -5.32 3.92 2.89
N PRO A 106 -5.68 5.22 2.95
CA PRO A 106 -5.91 5.91 4.22
C PRO A 106 -7.10 5.36 5.03
N SER A 107 -8.07 4.71 4.38
CA SER A 107 -9.26 4.20 5.07
C SER A 107 -8.99 2.88 5.78
N ILE A 108 -8.03 2.08 5.29
CA ILE A 108 -7.63 0.85 5.97
C ILE A 108 -6.70 1.15 7.16
N THR A 109 -6.00 2.28 7.14
CA THR A 109 -5.05 2.67 8.19
C THR A 109 -5.68 3.45 9.35
N VAL A 110 -7.01 3.66 9.34
CA VAL A 110 -7.73 4.37 10.40
C VAL A 110 -8.84 3.47 10.96
N PHE A 111 -8.56 2.81 12.08
CA PHE A 111 -9.61 2.28 12.95
C PHE A 111 -10.13 3.42 13.82
N LYS A 112 -11.38 3.85 13.58
CA LYS A 112 -12.11 4.77 14.46
C LYS A 112 -12.83 4.00 15.55
#